data_AF-K9W7Q9-F1
#
_entry.id   AF-K9W7Q9-F1
#
_cell.length_a   1.000
_cell.length_b   1.000
_cell.length_c   1.000
_cell.angle_alpha   90.00
_cell.angle_beta   90.00
_cell.angle_gamma   90.00
#
_symmetry.space_group_name_H-M   'P 1'
#
loop_
_entity.id
_entity.type
_entity.pdbx_description
1 polymer ?
#
loop_
_entity_poly.entity_id
_entity_poly.type
_entity_poly.pdbx_seq_one_letter_code
_entity_poly.pdbx_strand_id
1 'polypeptide(L)'
;MKYLSLSQIAVLVTISTVVNSLTISSRILLFPQLANAQDCGVKDGIPLPCWNDFLDSGQGTFDSIEGNESLPLYPYAKRPNGCSLPKTRPGEYDNFASLGYNFSFKEVCNNHDRCYYTLGTRPENCNATFAVGLAEVCRDRATQLPPDPKTFVIEVASAGMSRTNAIKNCYARAKIMSDAVIAAQYASHEEAQDRQKRYLRKVDEYVVEVKQDLRQQGVDLYRTILGRDPEPGAAEGLASRLANGSTLARERQVMANSEESRNNAVNLYRTILGRDPEPGAAEGIVSRLANNSTLARERQIMANSEESRNNLANLYRTILGREPEAGAVDGLVSRLANGSTLAQEREIIANSEEAKRRRGL
;
A
#
# COMPACT_ATOMS: atom_id res chain seq x y z
N MET A 1 -12.58 32.90 -63.90
CA MET A 1 -12.54 32.67 -62.44
C MET A 1 -11.31 31.83 -62.12
N LYS A 2 -10.65 32.13 -61.01
CA LYS A 2 -9.23 31.85 -60.70
C LYS A 2 -8.81 30.37 -60.76
N TYR A 3 -7.55 30.21 -61.14
CA TYR A 3 -6.70 29.01 -61.35
C TYR A 3 -6.12 28.40 -60.05
N LEU A 4 -5.76 27.09 -60.12
CA LEU A 4 -4.60 26.33 -59.54
C LEU A 4 -4.30 26.47 -58.01
N SER A 5 -3.66 25.57 -57.25
CA SER A 5 -2.56 24.58 -57.42
C SER A 5 -2.53 23.69 -56.14
N LEU A 6 -2.19 22.39 -56.17
CA LEU A 6 -0.84 21.77 -56.02
C LEU A 6 0.11 22.47 -55.04
N SER A 7 0.70 21.70 -54.11
CA SER A 7 1.99 21.90 -53.38
C SER A 7 1.83 21.49 -51.89
N GLN A 8 2.64 20.64 -51.22
CA GLN A 8 4.00 20.09 -51.42
C GLN A 8 4.14 18.78 -50.58
N ILE A 9 4.62 17.65 -51.09
CA ILE A 9 6.01 17.16 -51.32
C ILE A 9 6.26 15.92 -50.43
N ALA A 10 6.59 14.83 -51.11
CA ALA A 10 7.02 13.55 -50.57
C ALA A 10 8.42 13.62 -49.95
N VAL A 11 8.69 12.81 -48.93
CA VAL A 11 9.94 12.01 -48.83
C VAL A 11 9.63 10.69 -48.10
N LEU A 12 9.78 9.58 -48.82
CA LEU A 12 10.02 8.25 -48.30
C LEU A 12 11.46 8.19 -47.78
N VAL A 13 11.68 7.88 -46.50
CA VAL A 13 12.87 7.14 -46.03
C VAL A 13 12.48 6.29 -44.82
N THR A 14 12.50 4.98 -45.03
CA THR A 14 12.61 3.94 -44.00
C THR A 14 13.92 4.11 -43.21
N ILE A 15 13.89 4.03 -41.88
CA ILE A 15 14.94 3.37 -41.08
C ILE A 15 14.37 2.99 -39.71
N SER A 16 14.51 1.70 -39.44
CA SER A 16 14.32 0.99 -38.17
C SER A 16 15.03 1.67 -37.01
N THR A 17 14.33 1.92 -35.90
CA THR A 17 14.91 1.73 -34.57
C THR A 17 13.84 1.21 -33.63
N VAL A 18 14.18 0.09 -32.99
CA VAL A 18 13.43 -0.59 -31.93
C VAL A 18 13.19 0.40 -30.79
N VAL A 19 11.97 0.90 -30.65
CA VAL A 19 11.55 1.59 -29.44
C VAL A 19 11.32 0.51 -28.40
N ASN A 20 12.33 0.30 -27.56
CA ASN A 20 12.18 -0.48 -26.34
C ASN A 20 11.04 0.15 -25.55
N SER A 21 9.90 -0.55 -25.52
CA SER A 21 8.72 -0.13 -24.80
C SER A 21 8.98 -0.32 -23.31
N LEU A 22 9.62 0.67 -22.69
CA LEU A 22 9.47 0.91 -21.26
C LEU A 22 8.07 1.49 -21.08
N THR A 23 7.06 0.62 -21.09
CA THR A 23 5.80 0.91 -20.42
C THR A 23 6.10 0.97 -18.93
N ILE A 24 6.60 2.12 -18.47
CA ILE A 24 6.46 2.48 -17.06
C ILE A 24 4.95 2.59 -16.90
N SER A 25 4.35 1.53 -16.36
CA SER A 25 2.96 1.52 -15.97
C SER A 25 2.86 2.54 -14.85
N SER A 26 2.57 3.79 -15.19
CA SER A 26 2.32 4.87 -14.23
C SER A 26 0.99 4.62 -13.52
N ARG A 27 0.89 3.51 -12.80
CA ARG A 27 0.01 3.38 -11.65
C ARG A 27 0.84 3.76 -10.43
N ILE A 28 1.17 5.04 -10.34
CA ILE A 28 1.52 5.62 -9.04
C ILE A 28 0.24 5.47 -8.23
N LEU A 29 0.17 4.44 -7.40
CA LEU A 29 -0.78 4.40 -6.30
C LEU A 29 -0.37 5.58 -5.41
N LEU A 30 -0.99 6.74 -5.64
CA LEU A 30 -1.03 7.78 -4.62
C LEU A 30 -1.64 7.11 -3.41
N PHE A 31 -0.81 6.71 -2.45
CA PHE A 31 -1.27 6.53 -1.08
C PHE A 31 -1.88 7.87 -0.69
N PRO A 32 -3.22 7.97 -0.54
CA PRO A 32 -3.78 9.22 -0.06
C PRO A 32 -3.14 9.51 1.29
N GLN A 33 -2.64 10.73 1.49
CA GLN A 33 -2.26 11.18 2.81
C GLN A 33 -3.47 10.96 3.72
N LEU A 34 -3.32 10.01 4.66
CA LEU A 34 -4.33 9.59 5.62
C LEU A 34 -4.55 10.69 6.66
N ALA A 35 -5.20 11.77 6.25
CA ALA A 35 -5.90 12.66 7.16
C ALA A 35 -7.40 12.42 6.94
N ASN A 36 -8.02 11.66 7.85
CA ASN A 36 -9.45 11.30 7.93
C ASN A 36 -9.98 10.15 7.04
N ALA A 37 -9.18 9.18 6.61
CA ALA A 37 -9.77 7.95 6.07
C ALA A 37 -10.38 7.11 7.22
N GLN A 38 -11.65 6.72 7.08
CA GLN A 38 -12.33 5.78 7.97
C GLN A 38 -11.48 4.50 8.14
N ASP A 39 -11.32 3.99 9.37
CA ASP A 39 -10.54 2.78 9.64
C ASP A 39 -11.34 1.51 9.32
N CYS A 40 -11.01 0.83 8.22
CA CYS A 40 -11.59 -0.45 7.82
C CYS A 40 -10.69 -1.66 8.12
N GLY A 41 -9.65 -1.45 8.94
CA GLY A 41 -8.75 -2.47 9.43
C GLY A 41 -7.49 -2.65 8.59
N VAL A 42 -6.64 -3.57 9.04
CA VAL A 42 -5.32 -3.84 8.49
C VAL A 42 -5.17 -5.35 8.29
N LYS A 43 -4.61 -5.76 7.15
CA LYS A 43 -4.18 -7.14 6.91
C LYS A 43 -2.72 -7.16 6.47
N ASP A 44 -1.89 -7.96 7.14
CA ASP A 44 -0.46 -8.11 6.84
C ASP A 44 0.30 -6.76 6.81
N GLY A 45 -0.05 -5.84 7.71
CA GLY A 45 0.50 -4.48 7.76
C GLY A 45 -0.16 -3.50 6.78
N ILE A 46 -0.89 -3.98 5.77
CA ILE A 46 -1.50 -3.16 4.73
C ILE A 46 -2.86 -2.61 5.21
N PRO A 47 -3.03 -1.27 5.29
CA PRO A 47 -4.32 -0.66 5.56
C PRO A 47 -5.31 -0.97 4.45
N LEU A 48 -6.53 -1.35 4.83
CA LEU A 48 -7.56 -1.74 3.87
C LEU A 48 -8.45 -0.55 3.51
N PRO A 49 -8.81 -0.39 2.22
CA PRO A 49 -9.81 0.58 1.80
C PRO A 49 -11.17 0.27 2.42
N CYS A 50 -11.91 1.33 2.74
CA CYS A 50 -13.33 1.22 3.03
C CYS A 50 -14.11 1.08 1.73
N TRP A 51 -14.35 -0.15 1.30
CA TRP A 51 -15.03 -0.40 0.04
C TRP A 51 -16.55 -0.15 0.15
N ASN A 52 -17.04 0.84 -0.59
CA ASN A 52 -18.44 1.28 -0.58
C ASN A 52 -19.43 0.24 -1.14
N ASP A 53 -18.99 -0.79 -1.86
CA ASP A 53 -19.87 -1.90 -2.29
C ASP A 53 -20.28 -2.80 -1.12
N PHE A 54 -19.66 -2.63 0.05
CA PHE A 54 -20.10 -3.21 1.31
C PHE A 54 -20.77 -2.18 2.22
N LEU A 55 -21.16 -1.02 1.70
CA LEU A 55 -22.01 -0.08 2.42
C LEU A 55 -23.46 -0.56 2.30
N ASP A 56 -24.18 -0.65 3.41
CA ASP A 56 -25.61 -0.95 3.36
C ASP A 56 -26.35 0.26 2.75
N SER A 57 -26.81 0.13 1.51
CA SER A 57 -27.55 1.21 0.84
C SER A 57 -28.91 1.40 1.52
N GLY A 58 -29.03 2.48 2.30
CA GLY A 58 -30.30 2.93 2.84
C GLY A 58 -31.20 3.48 1.74
N GLN A 59 -31.83 2.64 0.92
CA GLN A 59 -32.95 3.10 0.08
C GLN A 59 -34.20 3.28 0.95
N GLY A 60 -34.34 4.48 1.49
CA GLY A 60 -35.52 4.97 2.22
C GLY A 60 -35.62 6.48 2.12
N THR A 61 -36.84 7.01 2.02
CA THR A 61 -37.16 8.43 1.75
C THR A 61 -36.99 9.37 2.95
N PHE A 62 -36.21 8.97 3.96
CA PHE A 62 -35.85 9.76 5.13
C PHE A 62 -34.44 9.31 5.51
N ASP A 63 -33.47 10.22 5.45
CA ASP A 63 -32.02 10.05 5.61
C ASP A 63 -31.54 8.65 6.04
N SER A 64 -30.83 7.98 5.13
CA SER A 64 -30.13 6.71 5.28
C SER A 64 -29.25 6.64 6.55
N ILE A 65 -29.71 5.93 7.60
CA ILE A 65 -29.06 6.01 8.94
C ILE A 65 -27.92 5.00 9.15
N GLU A 66 -27.75 3.94 8.33
CA GLU A 66 -26.67 2.96 8.55
C GLU A 66 -25.28 3.42 8.09
N GLY A 67 -25.18 4.50 7.29
CA GLY A 67 -23.96 5.28 7.05
C GLY A 67 -22.63 4.52 6.98
N ASN A 68 -21.56 5.17 7.44
CA ASN A 68 -20.21 4.59 7.55
C ASN A 68 -20.13 3.46 8.59
N GLU A 69 -21.15 3.30 9.43
CA GLU A 69 -21.24 2.30 10.48
C GLU A 69 -21.49 0.89 9.94
N SER A 70 -22.02 0.77 8.72
CA SER A 70 -22.15 -0.50 7.99
C SER A 70 -20.89 -0.90 7.23
N LEU A 71 -19.89 -0.01 7.12
CA LEU A 71 -18.64 -0.31 6.42
C LEU A 71 -17.92 -1.51 7.07
N PRO A 72 -17.14 -2.27 6.28
CA PRO A 72 -16.33 -3.35 6.80
C PRO A 72 -15.36 -2.92 7.91
N LEU A 73 -15.02 -3.87 8.77
CA LEU A 73 -13.88 -3.77 9.68
C LEU A 73 -13.22 -5.13 9.71
N TYR A 74 -12.04 -5.26 9.09
CA TYR A 74 -11.35 -6.54 8.96
C TYR A 74 -11.23 -7.27 10.31
N PRO A 75 -11.60 -8.57 10.38
CA PRO A 75 -11.86 -9.47 9.25
C PRO A 75 -13.30 -9.49 8.71
N TYR A 76 -14.21 -8.65 9.20
CA TYR A 76 -15.64 -8.75 8.92
C TYR A 76 -16.11 -7.80 7.82
N ALA A 77 -16.97 -8.30 6.95
CA ALA A 77 -17.59 -7.55 5.84
C ALA A 77 -18.64 -6.52 6.30
N LYS A 78 -19.00 -6.55 7.58
CA LYS A 78 -19.79 -5.53 8.28
C LYS A 78 -19.16 -5.31 9.64
N ARG A 79 -18.97 -4.05 10.03
CA ARG A 79 -18.54 -3.70 11.37
C ARG A 79 -19.63 -4.10 12.38
N PRO A 80 -19.28 -4.79 13.48
CA PRO A 80 -20.21 -4.98 14.60
C PRO A 80 -20.71 -3.62 15.08
N ASN A 81 -22.02 -3.40 15.02
CA ASN A 81 -22.61 -2.08 15.21
C ASN A 81 -23.73 -2.06 16.25
N GLY A 82 -23.74 -3.05 17.15
CA GLY A 82 -24.70 -3.17 18.23
C GLY A 82 -26.02 -3.81 17.77
N CYS A 83 -27.09 -3.57 18.52
CA CYS A 83 -28.41 -4.13 18.23
C CYS A 83 -29.15 -3.34 17.15
N SER A 84 -28.57 -3.27 15.96
CA SER A 84 -29.11 -2.47 14.86
C SER A 84 -30.27 -3.18 14.18
N LEU A 85 -31.37 -2.47 13.92
CA LEU A 85 -32.45 -2.94 13.06
C LEU A 85 -32.29 -2.35 11.66
N PRO A 86 -32.76 -3.04 10.60
CA PRO A 86 -32.79 -2.48 9.26
C PRO A 86 -33.46 -1.10 9.25
N LYS A 87 -32.82 -0.10 8.62
CA LYS A 87 -33.30 1.28 8.49
C LYS A 87 -33.41 2.07 9.82
N THR A 88 -32.74 1.62 10.87
CA THR A 88 -32.65 2.36 12.15
C THR A 88 -31.22 2.85 12.38
N ARG A 89 -31.03 3.73 13.37
CA ARG A 89 -29.68 4.18 13.71
C ARG A 89 -28.91 3.00 14.35
N PRO A 90 -27.68 2.72 13.90
CA PRO A 90 -26.86 1.72 14.56
C PRO A 90 -26.72 1.97 16.07
N GLY A 91 -26.88 0.90 16.85
CA GLY A 91 -26.84 0.94 18.30
C GLY A 91 -28.03 1.62 19.00
N GLU A 92 -29.08 2.02 18.28
CA GLU A 92 -30.29 2.63 18.88
C GLU A 92 -30.96 1.71 19.91
N TYR A 93 -30.91 0.39 19.68
CA TYR A 93 -31.50 -0.61 20.58
C TYR A 93 -30.47 -1.25 21.52
N ASP A 94 -29.25 -0.71 21.57
CA ASP A 94 -28.18 -1.22 22.45
C ASP A 94 -28.60 -1.16 23.91
N ASN A 95 -29.21 -0.05 24.32
CA ASN A 95 -29.48 0.26 25.72
C ASN A 95 -30.97 0.52 25.92
N PHE A 96 -31.49 0.11 27.08
CA PHE A 96 -32.85 0.43 27.49
C PHE A 96 -32.95 0.49 29.01
N ALA A 97 -33.93 1.25 29.49
CA ALA A 97 -34.22 1.40 30.91
C ALA A 97 -35.55 0.73 31.27
N SER A 98 -35.65 0.17 32.48
CA SER A 98 -36.89 -0.36 33.04
C SER A 98 -36.91 -0.16 34.55
N LEU A 99 -37.93 0.54 35.07
CA LEU A 99 -38.19 0.72 36.51
C LEU A 99 -36.94 1.15 37.31
N GLY A 100 -36.17 2.12 36.81
CA GLY A 100 -34.97 2.62 37.49
C GLY A 100 -33.69 1.83 37.22
N TYR A 101 -33.73 0.80 36.36
CA TYR A 101 -32.55 0.00 35.99
C TYR A 101 -32.22 0.14 34.49
N ASN A 102 -30.94 0.19 34.15
CA ASN A 102 -30.44 0.15 32.78
C ASN A 102 -29.91 -1.23 32.40
N PHE A 103 -30.07 -1.57 31.13
CA PHE A 103 -29.56 -2.80 30.52
C PHE A 103 -28.89 -2.44 29.18
N SER A 104 -27.87 -3.23 28.81
CA SER A 104 -27.18 -3.09 27.53
C SER A 104 -27.01 -4.44 26.85
N PHE A 105 -27.59 -4.60 25.67
CA PHE A 105 -27.44 -5.76 24.81
C PHE A 105 -26.36 -5.58 23.73
N LYS A 106 -25.72 -4.40 23.67
CA LYS A 106 -24.72 -4.04 22.65
C LYS A 106 -23.72 -5.17 22.35
N GLU A 107 -23.07 -5.68 23.38
CA GLU A 107 -22.00 -6.67 23.20
C GLU A 107 -22.55 -8.05 22.77
N VAL A 108 -23.75 -8.40 23.21
CA VAL A 108 -24.43 -9.62 22.77
C VAL A 108 -24.74 -9.53 21.27
N CYS A 109 -25.22 -8.37 20.82
CA CYS A 109 -25.48 -8.10 19.40
C CYS A 109 -24.18 -8.05 18.57
N ASN A 110 -23.11 -7.41 19.06
CA ASN A 110 -21.81 -7.42 18.39
C ASN A 110 -21.25 -8.84 18.20
N ASN A 111 -21.40 -9.71 19.21
CA ASN A 111 -20.94 -11.09 19.11
C ASN A 111 -21.79 -11.90 18.12
N HIS A 112 -23.08 -11.61 18.03
CA HIS A 112 -23.96 -12.20 17.02
C HIS A 112 -23.56 -11.78 15.60
N ASP A 113 -23.29 -10.48 15.37
CA ASP A 113 -22.73 -9.98 14.10
C ASP A 113 -21.46 -10.73 13.73
N ARG A 114 -20.49 -10.82 14.65
CA ARG A 114 -19.25 -11.56 14.43
C ARG A 114 -19.51 -13.02 14.06
N CYS A 115 -20.50 -13.68 14.69
CA CYS A 115 -20.84 -15.07 14.40
C CYS A 115 -21.41 -15.23 12.98
N TYR A 116 -22.32 -14.33 12.57
CA TYR A 116 -22.91 -14.31 11.23
C TYR A 116 -21.87 -14.00 10.14
N TYR A 117 -20.89 -13.16 10.44
CA TYR A 117 -19.77 -12.83 9.55
C TYR A 117 -18.52 -13.71 9.77
N THR A 118 -18.65 -14.85 10.46
CA THR A 118 -17.59 -15.87 10.50
C THR A 118 -17.97 -17.01 9.56
N LEU A 119 -17.13 -17.29 8.55
CA LEU A 119 -17.45 -18.30 7.56
C LEU A 119 -17.57 -19.71 8.19
N GLY A 120 -18.58 -20.47 7.76
CA GLY A 120 -18.82 -21.84 8.19
C GLY A 120 -19.55 -21.99 9.52
N THR A 121 -19.97 -20.88 10.15
CA THR A 121 -20.88 -20.94 11.29
C THR A 121 -22.26 -21.42 10.87
N ARG A 122 -23.08 -21.79 11.86
CA ARG A 122 -24.47 -22.19 11.66
C ARG A 122 -25.39 -21.20 12.37
N PRO A 123 -26.51 -20.77 11.74
CA PRO A 123 -27.42 -19.81 12.34
C PRO A 123 -27.97 -20.32 13.67
N GLU A 124 -28.23 -21.62 13.81
CA GLU A 124 -28.74 -22.21 15.04
C GLU A 124 -27.79 -22.00 16.23
N ASN A 125 -26.48 -22.17 15.99
CA ASN A 125 -25.46 -21.99 17.03
C ASN A 125 -25.28 -20.51 17.40
N CYS A 126 -25.25 -19.63 16.39
CA CYS A 126 -25.15 -18.19 16.59
C CYS A 126 -26.36 -17.66 17.37
N ASN A 127 -27.56 -18.08 17.00
CA ASN A 127 -28.81 -17.60 17.59
C ASN A 127 -29.06 -18.18 18.98
N ALA A 128 -28.66 -19.43 19.22
CA ALA A 128 -28.67 -20.00 20.57
C ALA A 128 -27.75 -19.22 21.52
N THR A 129 -26.52 -18.92 21.08
CA THR A 129 -25.57 -18.12 21.85
C THR A 129 -26.08 -16.70 22.11
N PHE A 130 -26.68 -16.08 21.10
CA PHE A 130 -27.32 -14.77 21.21
C PHE A 130 -28.45 -14.77 22.26
N ALA A 131 -29.37 -15.74 22.19
CA ALA A 131 -30.48 -15.85 23.15
C ALA A 131 -29.99 -16.06 24.59
N VAL A 132 -28.97 -16.91 24.79
CA VAL A 132 -28.34 -17.11 26.10
C VAL A 132 -27.69 -15.82 26.59
N GLY A 133 -26.92 -15.13 25.75
CA GLY A 133 -26.26 -13.88 26.12
C GLY A 133 -27.25 -12.77 26.51
N LEU A 134 -28.39 -12.64 25.81
CA LEU A 134 -29.44 -11.69 26.19
C LEU A 134 -30.02 -12.03 27.58
N ALA A 135 -30.25 -13.32 27.83
CA ALA A 135 -30.77 -13.80 29.12
C ALA A 135 -29.78 -13.59 30.28
N GLU A 136 -28.47 -13.68 30.02
CA GLU A 136 -27.40 -13.40 30.99
C GLU A 136 -27.33 -11.91 31.35
N VAL A 137 -27.46 -11.00 30.37
CA VAL A 137 -27.53 -9.56 30.63
C VAL A 137 -28.68 -9.24 31.59
N CYS A 138 -29.85 -9.85 31.38
CA CYS A 138 -31.01 -9.65 32.26
C CYS A 138 -30.80 -10.20 33.67
N ARG A 139 -30.00 -11.26 33.83
CA ARG A 139 -29.71 -11.88 35.13
C ARG A 139 -28.75 -11.05 35.95
N ASP A 140 -27.64 -10.65 35.33
CA ASP A 140 -26.41 -10.27 36.05
C ASP A 140 -26.06 -8.78 35.91
N ARG A 141 -26.68 -8.03 34.99
CA ARG A 141 -26.22 -6.68 34.59
C ARG A 141 -27.28 -5.57 34.72
N ALA A 142 -28.14 -5.63 35.73
CA ALA A 142 -29.05 -4.53 36.06
C ALA A 142 -28.31 -3.44 36.86
N THR A 143 -27.98 -2.31 36.22
CA THR A 143 -27.39 -1.15 36.91
C THR A 143 -28.48 -0.16 37.31
N GLN A 144 -28.47 0.31 38.56
CA GLN A 144 -29.43 1.34 39.00
C GLN A 144 -29.10 2.68 38.35
N LEU A 145 -30.12 3.39 37.89
CA LEU A 145 -30.01 4.79 37.46
C LEU A 145 -29.63 5.65 38.67
N PRO A 146 -28.78 6.67 38.51
CA PRO A 146 -28.55 7.64 39.57
C PRO A 146 -29.88 8.34 39.92
N PRO A 147 -30.14 8.61 41.20
CA PRO A 147 -31.38 9.25 41.61
C PRO A 147 -31.48 10.65 41.00
N ASP A 148 -32.63 10.97 40.40
CA ASP A 148 -32.93 12.33 39.93
C ASP A 148 -33.15 13.23 41.16
N PRO A 149 -32.39 14.34 41.33
CA PRO A 149 -32.53 15.24 42.48
C PRO A 149 -33.92 15.89 42.59
N LYS A 150 -34.77 15.84 41.56
CA LYS A 150 -36.13 16.38 41.60
C LYS A 150 -37.20 15.39 42.10
N THR A 151 -36.88 14.11 42.25
CA THR A 151 -37.83 13.06 42.66
C THR A 151 -37.53 12.44 44.03
N PHE A 152 -36.50 12.93 44.73
CA PHE A 152 -35.97 12.40 45.99
C PHE A 152 -36.97 12.36 47.17
N VAL A 153 -38.18 12.92 47.03
CA VAL A 153 -39.14 13.08 48.13
C VAL A 153 -40.15 11.92 48.25
N ILE A 154 -40.13 10.90 47.38
CA ILE A 154 -41.12 9.78 47.43
C ILE A 154 -40.47 8.39 47.62
N GLU A 155 -39.15 8.28 47.75
CA GLU A 155 -38.43 6.99 47.68
C GLU A 155 -38.01 6.35 49.02
N VAL A 156 -38.80 6.51 50.09
CA VAL A 156 -38.64 5.65 51.29
C VAL A 156 -39.80 4.65 51.44
N ALA A 157 -40.84 4.75 50.61
CA ALA A 157 -41.98 3.82 50.60
C ALA A 157 -42.10 2.94 49.34
N SER A 158 -41.20 3.12 48.35
CA SER A 158 -41.19 2.41 47.07
C SER A 158 -39.95 1.53 46.86
N ALA A 159 -39.28 1.10 47.95
CA ALA A 159 -38.16 0.16 47.95
C ALA A 159 -38.49 -1.24 47.35
N GLY A 160 -39.66 -1.37 46.71
CA GLY A 160 -40.16 -2.51 45.96
C GLY A 160 -40.80 -2.16 44.61
N MET A 161 -40.44 -1.06 43.92
CA MET A 161 -40.59 -1.02 42.45
C MET A 161 -39.61 -2.03 41.87
N SER A 162 -40.10 -3.26 41.79
CA SER A 162 -39.27 -4.45 42.00
C SER A 162 -38.18 -4.61 40.95
N ARG A 163 -36.92 -4.69 41.40
CA ARG A 163 -35.79 -5.18 40.59
C ARG A 163 -36.17 -6.46 39.83
N THR A 164 -36.97 -7.33 40.45
CA THR A 164 -37.51 -8.54 39.83
C THR A 164 -38.42 -8.22 38.64
N ASN A 165 -39.25 -7.17 38.71
CA ASN A 165 -40.09 -6.74 37.57
C ASN A 165 -39.26 -6.07 36.46
N ALA A 166 -38.22 -5.30 36.80
CA ALA A 166 -37.27 -4.77 35.81
C ALA A 166 -36.58 -5.91 35.05
N ILE A 167 -36.13 -6.95 35.77
CA ILE A 167 -35.54 -8.16 35.20
C ILE A 167 -36.57 -8.92 34.34
N LYS A 168 -37.83 -9.06 34.78
CA LYS A 168 -38.89 -9.67 33.96
C LYS A 168 -39.11 -8.90 32.64
N ASN A 169 -39.13 -7.57 32.68
CA ASN A 169 -39.26 -6.73 31.49
C ASN A 169 -38.05 -6.91 30.55
N CYS A 170 -36.84 -7.02 31.11
CA CYS A 170 -35.64 -7.35 30.34
C CYS A 170 -35.79 -8.71 29.64
N TYR A 171 -36.21 -9.77 30.36
CA TYR A 171 -36.41 -11.09 29.77
C TYR A 171 -37.48 -11.10 28.67
N ALA A 172 -38.57 -10.35 28.84
CA ALA A 172 -39.59 -10.21 27.81
C ALA A 172 -39.00 -9.58 26.53
N ARG A 173 -38.18 -8.53 26.68
CA ARG A 173 -37.48 -7.89 25.55
C ARG A 173 -36.46 -8.84 24.90
N ALA A 174 -35.65 -9.53 25.71
CA ALA A 174 -34.69 -10.52 25.25
C ALA A 174 -35.36 -11.61 24.39
N LYS A 175 -36.51 -12.12 24.84
CA LYS A 175 -37.28 -13.12 24.11
C LYS A 175 -37.78 -12.59 22.76
N ILE A 176 -38.33 -11.37 22.73
CA ILE A 176 -38.81 -10.77 21.47
C ILE A 176 -37.65 -10.62 20.48
N MET A 177 -36.48 -10.18 20.94
CA MET A 177 -35.29 -10.03 20.09
C MET A 177 -34.78 -11.38 19.57
N SER A 178 -34.70 -12.41 20.43
CA SER A 178 -34.27 -13.74 20.00
C SER A 178 -35.24 -14.37 19.01
N ASP A 179 -36.55 -14.25 19.25
CA ASP A 179 -37.58 -14.81 18.36
C ASP A 179 -37.53 -14.14 16.97
N ALA A 180 -37.31 -12.82 16.92
CA ALA A 180 -37.21 -12.07 15.67
C ALA A 180 -36.00 -12.52 14.82
N VAL A 181 -34.83 -12.70 15.44
CA VAL A 181 -33.62 -13.17 14.75
C VAL A 181 -33.79 -14.62 14.25
N ILE A 182 -34.39 -15.49 15.06
CA ILE A 182 -34.66 -16.89 14.68
C ILE A 182 -35.62 -16.96 13.48
N ALA A 183 -36.64 -16.11 13.42
CA ALA A 183 -37.62 -16.10 12.33
C ALA A 183 -37.00 -15.81 10.95
N ALA A 184 -35.95 -14.98 10.89
CA ALA A 184 -35.26 -14.60 9.65
C ALA A 184 -33.92 -15.34 9.43
N GLN A 185 -33.58 -16.29 10.30
CA GLN A 185 -32.19 -16.70 10.50
C GLN A 185 -31.48 -17.22 9.25
N TYR A 186 -32.15 -18.04 8.44
CA TYR A 186 -31.50 -18.73 7.32
C TYR A 186 -31.12 -17.73 6.22
N ALA A 187 -32.05 -16.88 5.80
CA ALA A 187 -31.80 -15.89 4.76
C ALA A 187 -30.74 -14.86 5.20
N SER A 188 -30.87 -14.32 6.41
CA SER A 188 -29.91 -13.32 6.92
C SER A 188 -28.53 -13.91 7.18
N HIS A 189 -28.44 -15.16 7.61
CA HIS A 189 -27.15 -15.84 7.78
C HIS A 189 -26.50 -16.15 6.44
N GLU A 190 -27.24 -16.70 5.49
CA GLU A 190 -26.74 -16.98 4.14
C GLU A 190 -26.21 -15.70 3.45
N GLU A 191 -26.97 -14.59 3.54
CA GLU A 191 -26.54 -13.29 3.02
C GLU A 191 -25.24 -12.81 3.68
N ALA A 192 -25.13 -12.92 5.01
CA ALA A 192 -23.93 -12.55 5.74
C ALA A 192 -22.72 -13.42 5.35
N GLN A 193 -22.90 -14.73 5.18
CA GLN A 193 -21.86 -15.66 4.74
C GLN A 193 -21.38 -15.33 3.32
N ASP A 194 -22.30 -15.07 2.39
CA ASP A 194 -21.98 -14.71 1.02
C ASP A 194 -21.27 -13.37 0.94
N ARG A 195 -21.75 -12.36 1.69
CA ARG A 195 -21.09 -11.06 1.81
C ARG A 195 -19.70 -11.21 2.40
N GLN A 196 -19.55 -11.99 3.47
CA GLN A 196 -18.26 -12.28 4.09
C GLN A 196 -17.28 -12.93 3.12
N LYS A 197 -17.74 -13.92 2.35
CA LYS A 197 -16.92 -14.61 1.34
C LYS A 197 -16.45 -13.66 0.24
N ARG A 198 -17.33 -12.79 -0.26
CA ARG A 198 -16.97 -11.76 -1.25
C ARG A 198 -15.96 -10.77 -0.70
N TYR A 199 -16.14 -10.32 0.55
CA TYR A 199 -15.23 -9.39 1.22
C TYR A 199 -13.83 -9.98 1.38
N LEU A 200 -13.71 -11.18 1.92
CA LEU A 200 -12.40 -11.81 2.14
C LEU A 200 -11.65 -12.04 0.82
N ARG A 201 -12.36 -12.46 -0.24
CA ARG A 201 -11.76 -12.56 -1.58
C ARG A 201 -11.21 -11.20 -2.05
N LYS A 202 -11.99 -10.13 -1.90
CA LYS A 202 -11.57 -8.78 -2.29
C LYS A 202 -10.37 -8.28 -1.47
N VAL A 203 -10.34 -8.60 -0.17
CA VAL A 203 -9.20 -8.33 0.71
C VAL A 203 -7.95 -9.06 0.23
N ASP A 204 -8.07 -10.35 -0.09
CA ASP A 204 -6.96 -11.17 -0.57
C ASP A 204 -6.39 -10.65 -1.90
N GLU A 205 -7.27 -10.35 -2.86
CA GLU A 205 -6.90 -9.77 -4.16
C GLU A 205 -6.17 -8.44 -3.98
N TYR A 206 -6.71 -7.54 -3.14
CA TYR A 206 -6.09 -6.24 -2.86
C TYR A 206 -4.71 -6.38 -2.19
N VAL A 207 -4.59 -7.24 -1.18
CA VAL A 207 -3.32 -7.45 -0.47
C VAL A 207 -2.26 -8.03 -1.41
N VAL A 208 -2.64 -8.94 -2.32
CA VAL A 208 -1.72 -9.47 -3.34
C VAL A 208 -1.25 -8.37 -4.28
N GLU A 209 -2.15 -7.54 -4.79
CA GLU A 209 -1.82 -6.42 -5.68
C GLU A 209 -0.86 -5.43 -5.01
N VAL A 210 -1.16 -4.99 -3.78
CA VAL A 210 -0.30 -4.08 -3.04
C VAL A 210 1.07 -4.69 -2.76
N LYS A 211 1.14 -5.97 -2.34
CA LYS A 211 2.45 -6.63 -2.11
C LYS A 211 3.28 -6.74 -3.38
N GLN A 212 2.65 -6.98 -4.53
CA GLN A 212 3.34 -7.01 -5.82
C GLN A 212 3.90 -5.64 -6.19
N ASP A 213 3.13 -4.57 -6.00
CA ASP A 213 3.59 -3.19 -6.24
C ASP A 213 4.76 -2.83 -5.32
N LEU A 214 4.63 -3.08 -4.01
CA LEU A 214 5.71 -2.83 -3.04
C LEU A 214 6.99 -3.62 -3.36
N ARG A 215 6.85 -4.87 -3.83
CA ARG A 215 7.98 -5.68 -4.31
C ARG A 215 8.63 -5.04 -5.54
N GLN A 216 7.84 -4.56 -6.50
CA GLN A 216 8.36 -3.89 -7.69
C GLN A 216 9.12 -2.61 -7.32
N GLN A 217 8.59 -1.80 -6.39
CA GLN A 217 9.30 -0.63 -5.88
C GLN A 217 10.65 -1.02 -5.24
N GLY A 218 10.72 -2.17 -4.55
CA GLY A 218 11.97 -2.73 -4.04
C GLY A 218 12.95 -3.08 -5.14
N VAL A 219 12.52 -3.78 -6.19
CA VAL A 219 13.34 -4.09 -7.37
C VAL A 219 13.90 -2.82 -8.00
N ASP A 220 13.07 -1.79 -8.14
CA ASP A 220 13.48 -0.53 -8.74
C ASP A 220 14.50 0.22 -7.88
N LEU A 221 14.41 0.15 -6.54
CA LEU A 221 15.45 0.68 -5.65
C LEU A 221 16.79 -0.02 -5.86
N TYR A 222 16.81 -1.36 -5.92
CA TYR A 222 18.03 -2.13 -6.19
C TYR A 222 18.67 -1.72 -7.52
N ARG A 223 17.88 -1.63 -8.59
CA ARG A 223 18.38 -1.24 -9.91
C ARG A 223 18.89 0.19 -9.95
N THR A 224 18.18 1.13 -9.31
CA THR A 224 18.53 2.55 -9.36
C THR A 224 19.71 2.92 -8.47
N ILE A 225 19.86 2.29 -7.31
CA ILE A 225 20.90 2.63 -6.33
C ILE A 225 22.12 1.72 -6.48
N LEU A 226 21.91 0.41 -6.68
CA LEU A 226 22.98 -0.58 -6.73
C LEU A 226 23.31 -1.05 -8.15
N GLY A 227 22.49 -0.72 -9.15
CA GLY A 227 22.76 -1.06 -10.55
C GLY A 227 22.60 -2.54 -10.89
N ARG A 228 21.85 -3.29 -10.08
CA ARG A 228 21.62 -4.74 -10.25
C ARG A 228 20.21 -5.15 -9.85
N ASP A 229 19.84 -6.37 -10.20
CA ASP A 229 18.64 -7.02 -9.66
C ASP A 229 18.85 -7.46 -8.20
N PRO A 230 17.79 -7.49 -7.38
CA PRO A 230 17.83 -8.02 -6.03
C PRO A 230 18.05 -9.53 -6.02
N GLU A 231 18.73 -10.03 -4.99
CA GLU A 231 18.81 -11.46 -4.69
C GLU A 231 17.42 -12.02 -4.30
N PRO A 232 17.20 -13.34 -4.41
CA PRO A 232 15.96 -13.96 -3.97
C PRO A 232 15.60 -13.57 -2.52
N GLY A 233 14.36 -13.10 -2.30
CA GLY A 233 13.87 -12.69 -0.99
C GLY A 233 14.21 -11.25 -0.60
N ALA A 234 15.17 -10.59 -1.25
CA ALA A 234 15.60 -9.25 -0.87
C ALA A 234 14.53 -8.18 -1.18
N ALA A 235 13.91 -8.26 -2.36
CA ALA A 235 12.79 -7.40 -2.73
C ALA A 235 11.55 -7.66 -1.85
N GLU A 236 11.28 -8.92 -1.51
CA GLU A 236 10.18 -9.31 -0.61
C GLU A 236 10.39 -8.78 0.82
N GLY A 237 11.63 -8.81 1.31
CA GLY A 237 11.99 -8.22 2.60
C GLY A 237 11.77 -6.71 2.64
N LEU A 238 12.12 -6.02 1.54
CA LEU A 238 11.86 -4.58 1.40
C LEU A 238 10.34 -4.30 1.33
N ALA A 239 9.60 -5.06 0.52
CA ALA A 239 8.15 -4.95 0.42
C ALA A 239 7.46 -5.12 1.78
N SER A 240 7.95 -6.07 2.60
CA SER A 240 7.43 -6.29 3.95
C SER A 240 7.71 -5.12 4.89
N ARG A 241 8.87 -4.46 4.79
CA ARG A 241 9.14 -3.24 5.57
C ARG A 241 8.24 -2.08 5.15
N LEU A 242 8.02 -1.90 3.85
CA LEU A 242 7.10 -0.88 3.33
C LEU A 242 5.66 -1.15 3.77
N ALA A 243 5.21 -2.41 3.70
CA ALA A 243 3.89 -2.82 4.17
C ALA A 243 3.71 -2.54 5.68
N ASN A 244 4.79 -2.62 6.47
CA ASN A 244 4.78 -2.34 7.90
C ASN A 244 5.13 -0.88 8.24
N GLY A 245 4.94 0.05 7.30
CA GLY A 245 5.03 1.50 7.55
C GLY A 245 6.39 2.15 7.31
N SER A 246 7.39 1.42 6.79
CA SER A 246 8.59 2.07 6.24
C SER A 246 8.24 2.89 4.99
N THR A 247 9.05 3.88 4.67
CA THR A 247 8.87 4.71 3.47
C THR A 247 9.93 4.41 2.43
N LEU A 248 9.60 4.57 1.14
CA LEU A 248 10.59 4.44 0.07
C LEU A 248 11.79 5.38 0.26
N ALA A 249 11.56 6.59 0.78
CA ALA A 249 12.64 7.53 1.08
C ALA A 249 13.58 6.97 2.15
N ARG A 250 13.04 6.34 3.20
CA ARG A 250 13.84 5.69 4.23
C ARG A 250 14.62 4.50 3.68
N GLU A 251 13.98 3.62 2.93
CA GLU A 251 14.63 2.44 2.32
C GLU A 251 15.73 2.86 1.31
N ARG A 252 15.49 3.90 0.52
CA ARG A 252 16.51 4.52 -0.35
C ARG A 252 17.71 4.98 0.46
N GLN A 253 17.50 5.68 1.57
CA GLN A 253 18.59 6.16 2.43
C GLN A 253 19.40 4.99 3.00
N VAL A 254 18.73 3.92 3.44
CA VAL A 254 19.40 2.71 3.95
C VAL A 254 20.25 2.07 2.84
N MET A 255 19.68 1.88 1.65
CA MET A 255 20.37 1.24 0.53
C MET A 255 21.54 2.09 0.00
N ALA A 256 21.36 3.40 -0.13
CA ALA A 256 22.42 4.31 -0.56
C ALA A 256 23.60 4.36 0.43
N ASN A 257 23.33 4.24 1.74
CA ASN A 257 24.36 4.19 2.77
C ASN A 257 24.90 2.76 3.02
N SER A 258 24.56 1.78 2.18
CA SER A 258 25.10 0.44 2.28
C SER A 258 26.57 0.39 1.84
N GLU A 259 27.29 -0.62 2.33
CA GLU A 259 28.66 -0.88 1.92
C GLU A 259 28.78 -1.15 0.41
N GLU A 260 27.81 -1.86 -0.15
CA GLU A 260 27.75 -2.11 -1.59
C GLU A 260 27.64 -0.81 -2.39
N SER A 261 26.76 0.12 -1.97
CA SER A 261 26.62 1.41 -2.65
C SER A 261 27.90 2.25 -2.55
N ARG A 262 28.64 2.20 -1.44
CA ARG A 262 29.97 2.85 -1.32
C ARG A 262 30.97 2.23 -2.28
N ASN A 263 31.03 0.90 -2.35
CA ASN A 263 31.91 0.19 -3.28
C ASN A 263 31.56 0.47 -4.75
N ASN A 264 30.28 0.57 -5.08
CA ASN A 264 29.82 0.98 -6.42
C ASN A 264 30.25 2.41 -6.76
N ALA A 265 30.15 3.35 -5.81
CA ALA A 265 30.65 4.72 -6.00
C ALA A 265 32.16 4.75 -6.27
N VAL A 266 32.96 4.01 -5.50
CA VAL A 266 34.41 3.86 -5.73
C VAL A 266 34.69 3.24 -7.10
N ASN A 267 33.93 2.21 -7.48
CA ASN A 267 34.10 1.54 -8.77
C ASN A 267 33.76 2.44 -9.96
N LEU A 268 32.87 3.43 -9.83
CA LEU A 268 32.65 4.42 -10.88
C LEU A 268 33.93 5.23 -11.16
N TYR A 269 34.66 5.68 -10.14
CA TYR A 269 35.94 6.37 -10.32
C TYR A 269 36.96 5.49 -11.04
N ARG A 270 37.11 4.23 -10.59
CA ARG A 270 38.07 3.30 -11.21
C ARG A 270 37.73 2.99 -12.65
N THR A 271 36.46 2.73 -12.94
CA THR A 271 36.04 2.27 -14.26
C THR A 271 35.89 3.40 -15.27
N ILE A 272 35.53 4.61 -14.86
CA ILE A 272 35.30 5.75 -15.77
C ILE A 272 36.55 6.63 -15.86
N LEU A 273 37.17 6.94 -14.72
CA LEU A 273 38.29 7.88 -14.64
C LEU A 273 39.66 7.19 -14.54
N GLY A 274 39.69 5.89 -14.21
CA GLY A 274 40.95 5.14 -14.13
C GLY A 274 41.77 5.41 -12.87
N ARG A 275 41.13 5.90 -11.80
CA ARG A 275 41.78 6.23 -10.53
C ARG A 275 40.88 5.91 -9.33
N ASP A 276 41.47 5.90 -8.14
CA ASP A 276 40.72 5.92 -6.89
C ASP A 276 40.10 7.30 -6.62
N PRO A 277 38.95 7.36 -5.93
CA PRO A 277 38.36 8.63 -5.51
C PRO A 277 39.25 9.33 -4.49
N GLU A 278 39.23 10.66 -4.52
CA GLU A 278 39.75 11.48 -3.43
C GLU A 278 38.89 11.33 -2.17
N PRO A 279 39.42 11.63 -0.97
CA PRO A 279 38.66 11.58 0.27
C PRO A 279 37.35 12.39 0.18
N GLY A 280 36.20 11.75 0.49
CA GLY A 280 34.88 12.40 0.42
C GLY A 280 34.20 12.35 -0.94
N ALA A 281 34.92 12.02 -2.02
CA ALA A 281 34.36 12.08 -3.37
C ALA A 281 33.33 10.96 -3.62
N ALA A 282 33.61 9.74 -3.13
CA ALA A 282 32.68 8.62 -3.20
C ALA A 282 31.45 8.85 -2.29
N GLU A 283 31.64 9.45 -1.13
CA GLU A 283 30.57 9.85 -0.20
C GLU A 283 29.63 10.88 -0.83
N GLY A 284 30.16 11.75 -1.70
CA GLY A 284 29.37 12.68 -2.50
C GLY A 284 28.39 11.97 -3.44
N ILE A 285 28.82 10.88 -4.10
CA ILE A 285 27.94 10.04 -4.93
C ILE A 285 26.86 9.38 -4.06
N VAL A 286 27.26 8.75 -2.95
CA VAL A 286 26.34 8.12 -2.00
C VAL A 286 25.26 9.09 -1.52
N SER A 287 25.67 10.32 -1.17
CA SER A 287 24.76 11.39 -0.75
C SER A 287 23.75 11.75 -1.84
N ARG A 288 24.16 11.78 -3.12
CA ARG A 288 23.24 12.03 -4.24
C ARG A 288 22.30 10.84 -4.49
N LEU A 289 22.77 9.60 -4.37
CA LEU A 289 21.92 8.40 -4.49
C LEU A 289 20.82 8.38 -3.40
N ALA A 290 21.17 8.80 -2.20
CA ALA A 290 20.25 8.95 -1.08
C ALA A 290 19.20 10.04 -1.35
N ASN A 291 19.57 11.08 -2.11
CA ASN A 291 18.74 12.22 -2.50
C ASN A 291 18.21 12.12 -3.95
N ASN A 292 17.66 10.96 -4.31
CA ASN A 292 16.96 10.69 -5.58
C ASN A 292 17.81 10.71 -6.87
N SER A 293 19.15 10.65 -6.79
CA SER A 293 19.97 10.27 -7.94
C SER A 293 19.92 8.75 -8.20
N THR A 294 20.55 8.32 -9.30
CA THR A 294 20.70 6.92 -9.67
C THR A 294 22.14 6.61 -10.07
N LEU A 295 22.60 5.38 -9.88
CA LEU A 295 23.95 4.97 -10.22
C LEU A 295 24.25 5.20 -11.72
N ALA A 296 23.25 4.95 -12.57
CA ALA A 296 23.33 5.23 -14.00
C ALA A 296 23.52 6.72 -14.31
N ARG A 297 22.81 7.61 -13.60
CA ARG A 297 22.98 9.07 -13.75
C ARG A 297 24.36 9.52 -13.29
N GLU A 298 24.85 8.98 -12.18
CA GLU A 298 26.20 9.31 -11.68
C GLU A 298 27.28 8.87 -12.65
N ARG A 299 27.14 7.67 -13.26
CA ARG A 299 27.98 7.23 -14.38
C ARG A 299 27.94 8.22 -15.55
N GLN A 300 26.76 8.66 -15.97
CA GLN A 300 26.63 9.62 -17.07
C GLN A 300 27.31 10.96 -16.76
N ILE A 301 27.15 11.48 -15.55
CA ILE A 301 27.80 12.71 -15.09
C ILE A 301 29.32 12.56 -15.15
N MET A 302 29.85 11.46 -14.61
CA MET A 302 31.29 11.21 -14.60
C MET A 302 31.85 10.99 -16.01
N ALA A 303 31.17 10.23 -16.85
CA ALA A 303 31.61 9.99 -18.23
C ALA A 303 31.68 11.29 -19.05
N ASN A 304 30.76 12.22 -18.82
CA ASN A 304 30.72 13.53 -19.49
C ASN A 304 31.63 14.59 -18.86
N SER A 305 32.28 14.30 -17.73
CA SER A 305 33.18 15.24 -17.07
C SER A 305 34.38 15.62 -17.96
N GLU A 306 34.92 16.81 -17.72
CA GLU A 306 36.14 17.27 -18.38
C GLU A 306 37.31 16.32 -18.15
N GLU A 307 37.44 15.77 -16.93
CA GLU A 307 38.47 14.79 -16.60
C GLU A 307 38.35 13.52 -17.46
N SER A 308 37.16 12.95 -17.58
CA SER A 308 36.90 11.79 -18.44
C SER A 308 37.24 12.07 -19.90
N ARG A 309 36.82 13.24 -20.42
CA ARG A 309 37.14 13.69 -21.79
C ARG A 309 38.64 13.82 -22.01
N ASN A 310 39.37 14.40 -21.05
CA ASN A 310 40.81 14.55 -21.11
C ASN A 310 41.53 13.19 -21.03
N ASN A 311 41.07 12.28 -20.17
CA ASN A 311 41.61 10.92 -20.06
C ASN A 311 41.43 10.13 -21.36
N LEU A 312 40.25 10.23 -21.98
CA LEU A 312 39.96 9.61 -23.26
C LEU A 312 40.79 10.20 -24.41
N ALA A 313 40.95 11.53 -24.46
CA ALA A 313 41.81 12.17 -25.45
C ALA A 313 43.29 11.77 -25.29
N ASN A 314 43.78 11.72 -24.05
CA ASN A 314 45.12 11.23 -23.73
C ASN A 314 45.32 9.77 -24.12
N LEU A 315 44.32 8.92 -23.84
CA LEU A 315 44.33 7.51 -24.23
C LEU A 315 44.45 7.35 -25.74
N TYR A 316 43.64 8.12 -26.49
CA TYR A 316 43.66 8.14 -27.95
C TYR A 316 45.04 8.53 -28.50
N ARG A 317 45.61 9.64 -28.00
CA ARG A 317 46.96 10.09 -28.35
C ARG A 317 48.03 9.06 -28.04
N THR A 318 47.95 8.43 -26.88
CA THR A 318 48.95 7.46 -26.41
C THR A 318 48.97 6.20 -27.29
N ILE A 319 47.79 5.73 -27.72
CA ILE A 319 47.68 4.48 -28.48
C ILE A 319 47.90 4.70 -29.98
N LEU A 320 47.36 5.79 -30.53
CA LEU A 320 47.37 6.05 -31.97
C LEU A 320 48.44 7.07 -32.39
N GLY A 321 49.07 7.79 -31.47
CA GLY A 321 50.12 8.77 -31.80
C GLY A 321 49.62 9.97 -32.60
N ARG A 322 48.35 10.34 -32.46
CA ARG A 322 47.74 11.51 -33.10
C ARG A 322 46.60 12.10 -32.27
N GLU A 323 46.21 13.33 -32.58
CA GLU A 323 45.02 13.94 -31.98
C GLU A 323 43.73 13.22 -32.42
N PRO A 324 42.70 13.14 -31.53
CA PRO A 324 41.38 12.66 -31.90
C PRO A 324 40.73 13.57 -32.96
N GLU A 325 40.07 12.97 -33.94
CA GLU A 325 39.17 13.70 -34.84
C GLU A 325 37.94 14.25 -34.11
N ALA A 326 37.27 15.22 -34.73
CA ALA A 326 36.02 15.78 -34.23
C ALA A 326 34.98 14.67 -33.95
N GLY A 327 34.44 14.64 -32.74
CA GLY A 327 33.45 13.64 -32.30
C GLY A 327 34.02 12.29 -31.85
N ALA A 328 35.31 12.00 -32.03
CA ALA A 328 35.90 10.72 -31.60
C ALA A 328 35.81 10.52 -30.07
N VAL A 329 36.12 11.58 -29.32
CA VAL A 329 36.00 11.59 -27.85
C VAL A 329 34.54 11.49 -27.42
N ASP A 330 33.60 12.13 -28.14
CA ASP A 330 32.18 12.04 -27.81
C ASP A 330 31.64 10.61 -27.96
N GLY A 331 32.10 9.89 -28.99
CA GLY A 331 31.79 8.46 -29.16
C GLY A 331 32.29 7.60 -27.99
N LEU A 332 33.50 7.87 -27.50
CA LEU A 332 34.08 7.20 -26.33
C LEU A 332 33.32 7.53 -25.04
N VAL A 333 33.03 8.81 -24.80
CA VAL A 333 32.23 9.28 -23.67
C VAL A 333 30.86 8.61 -23.65
N SER A 334 30.20 8.51 -24.80
CA SER A 334 28.91 7.83 -24.93
C SER A 334 29.00 6.36 -24.53
N ARG A 335 30.07 5.64 -24.90
CA ARG A 335 30.27 4.25 -24.48
C ARG A 335 30.51 4.13 -22.98
N LEU A 336 31.31 5.00 -22.37
CA LEU A 336 31.50 5.03 -20.91
C LEU A 336 30.18 5.31 -20.17
N ALA A 337 29.40 6.27 -20.67
CA ALA A 337 28.09 6.62 -20.12
C ALA A 337 27.09 5.45 -20.17
N ASN A 338 27.23 4.56 -21.16
CA ASN A 338 26.36 3.40 -21.40
C ASN A 338 26.94 2.07 -20.88
N GLY A 339 27.97 2.11 -20.03
CA GLY A 339 28.42 0.92 -19.27
C GLY A 339 29.84 0.43 -19.60
N SER A 340 30.48 0.94 -20.64
CA SER A 340 31.89 0.63 -20.92
C SER A 340 32.80 1.18 -19.82
N THR A 341 34.04 0.73 -19.80
CA THR A 341 35.09 1.16 -18.87
C THR A 341 36.27 1.74 -19.64
N LEU A 342 37.03 2.64 -19.00
CA LEU A 342 38.24 3.22 -19.58
C LEU A 342 39.26 2.14 -19.98
N ALA A 343 39.31 1.04 -19.22
CA ALA A 343 40.15 -0.12 -19.53
C ALA A 343 39.67 -0.87 -20.80
N GLN A 344 38.35 -1.09 -20.95
CA GLN A 344 37.79 -1.67 -22.17
C GLN A 344 38.01 -0.76 -23.38
N GLU A 345 37.84 0.56 -23.22
CA GLU A 345 38.10 1.51 -24.31
C GLU A 345 39.58 1.53 -24.72
N ARG A 346 40.50 1.39 -23.76
CA ARG A 346 41.93 1.22 -24.03
C ARG A 346 42.17 -0.01 -24.90
N GLU A 347 41.57 -1.14 -24.54
CA GLU A 347 41.71 -2.39 -25.27
C GLU A 347 41.12 -2.31 -26.69
N ILE A 348 39.93 -1.73 -26.83
CA ILE A 348 39.26 -1.52 -28.12
C ILE A 348 40.14 -0.69 -29.05
N ILE A 349 40.68 0.43 -28.56
CA ILE A 349 41.54 1.30 -29.38
C ILE A 349 42.86 0.58 -29.70
N ALA A 350 43.48 -0.10 -28.74
CA ALA A 350 44.74 -0.81 -28.93
C ALA A 350 44.66 -1.97 -29.93
N ASN A 351 43.48 -2.59 -30.05
CA ASN A 351 43.21 -3.68 -30.99
C ASN A 351 42.59 -3.21 -32.31
N SER A 352 42.40 -1.90 -32.50
CA SER A 352 41.90 -1.34 -33.76
C SER A 352 42.88 -1.58 -34.91
N GLU A 353 42.36 -1.69 -36.13
CA GLU A 353 43.19 -1.83 -37.34
C GLU A 353 44.15 -0.65 -37.55
N GLU A 354 43.78 0.55 -37.09
CA GLU A 354 44.69 1.69 -37.12
C GLU A 354 45.87 1.48 -36.15
N ALA A 355 45.59 1.06 -34.90
CA ALA A 355 46.64 0.81 -33.92
C ALA A 355 47.59 -0.32 -34.37
N LYS A 356 47.06 -1.40 -34.96
CA LYS A 356 47.87 -2.50 -35.51
C LYS A 356 48.78 -2.01 -36.65
N ARG A 357 48.21 -1.31 -37.64
CA ARG A 357 48.97 -0.71 -38.75
C ARG A 357 50.09 0.21 -38.26
N ARG A 358 49.82 1.03 -37.24
CA ARG A 358 50.83 1.93 -36.65
C ARG A 358 51.92 1.20 -35.86
N ARG A 359 51.64 0.00 -35.36
CA ARG A 359 52.61 -0.87 -34.66
C ARG A 359 53.34 -1.83 -35.61
N GLY A 360 53.01 -1.83 -36.90
CA GLY A 360 53.57 -2.78 -37.88
C GLY A 360 53.08 -4.22 -37.68
N LEU A 361 51.86 -4.40 -37.14
CA LEU A 361 51.19 -5.68 -36.90
C LEU A 361 50.09 -5.96 -37.93
#